data_AF-A0A1I5GJQ6-F1
#
_entry.id   AF-A0A1I5GJQ6-F1
#
_cell.length_a   1.000
_cell.length_b   1.000
_cell.length_c   1.000
_cell.angle_alpha   90.00
_cell.angle_beta   90.00
_cell.angle_gamma   90.00
#
_symmetry.space_group_name_H-M   'P 1'
#
loop_
_entity.id
_entity.type
_entity.pdbx_description
1 polymer ?
#
loop_
_entity_poly.entity_id
_entity_poly.type
_entity_poly.pdbx_seq_one_letter_code
_entity_poly.pdbx_strand_id
1 'polypeptide(L)'
;MPIGDGDHVADLDEFSWADDYPGQERHLSEIFCLTFVKDVGIDEVLRLMGGFADTTAIRAAAEDDAMSHHSEGMLELAMAARLDSWTVVFEPYGFWGSSLTPILSRGTEAASLLRHDYANPHLDYAVDGELVTGLDPTFPDMRYGTEPTRLDPLLREAGFDLSESENGQDRAFSRSLRVIQLITGVSPTYEQLTGPLISAHFDPWFSAAPKQLPHGVDGPAEALAKTRRLTEVLGLTGTPGLSEALAAAESGQQVVVTPDSDLGQHVRAWLVECNLGRSASSSWPTRSEEARRERVANLRQLVQALGYSLQNPR
;
A
#
# COMPACT_ATOMS: atom_id res chain seq x y z
N MET A 1 -3.41 22.58 43.74
CA MET A 1 -2.88 22.81 42.38
C MET A 1 -3.46 21.72 41.50
N PRO A 2 -4.34 22.03 40.53
CA PRO A 2 -4.66 21.06 39.49
C PRO A 2 -3.57 21.12 38.42
N ILE A 3 -3.12 19.93 38.01
CA ILE A 3 -2.20 19.67 36.91
C ILE A 3 -3.03 19.69 35.61
N GLY A 4 -2.46 20.23 34.54
CA GLY A 4 -3.17 20.66 33.34
C GLY A 4 -3.77 19.54 32.49
N ASP A 5 -5.04 19.71 32.13
CA ASP A 5 -5.76 19.01 31.07
C ASP A 5 -5.78 19.82 29.74
N GLY A 6 -5.00 20.90 29.65
CA GLY A 6 -5.08 21.87 28.55
C GLY A 6 -4.33 21.49 27.27
N ASP A 7 -3.23 20.75 27.39
CA ASP A 7 -2.35 20.47 26.23
C ASP A 7 -2.83 19.27 25.39
N HIS A 8 -3.54 18.30 25.99
CA HIS A 8 -4.02 17.11 25.26
C HIS A 8 -5.17 17.40 24.27
N VAL A 9 -5.96 18.46 24.50
CA VAL A 9 -7.07 18.84 23.61
C VAL A 9 -6.58 19.66 22.41
N ALA A 10 -5.49 20.43 22.58
CA ALA A 10 -4.93 21.26 21.51
C ALA A 10 -4.19 20.43 20.44
N ASP A 11 -3.47 19.39 20.81
CA ASP A 11 -2.73 18.55 19.85
C ASP A 11 -3.67 17.67 18.98
N LEU A 12 -4.83 17.26 19.50
CA LEU A 12 -5.84 16.56 18.69
C LEU A 12 -6.56 17.50 17.71
N ASP A 13 -6.50 18.81 17.93
CA ASP A 13 -6.99 19.82 16.98
C ASP A 13 -6.07 19.91 15.75
N GLU A 14 -4.77 19.67 15.91
CA GLU A 14 -3.79 19.68 14.80
C GLU A 14 -4.07 18.59 13.75
N PHE A 15 -4.52 17.41 14.21
CA PHE A 15 -4.78 16.25 13.35
C PHE A 15 -6.24 16.07 12.96
N SER A 16 -7.13 17.00 13.32
CA SER A 16 -8.58 16.85 13.11
C SER A 16 -8.94 16.55 11.64
N TRP A 17 -8.15 17.08 10.70
CA TRP A 17 -8.29 16.84 9.26
C TRP A 17 -8.27 15.36 8.86
N ALA A 18 -7.71 14.49 9.70
CA ALA A 18 -7.65 13.05 9.47
C ALA A 18 -8.99 12.34 9.75
N ASP A 19 -9.85 12.91 10.60
CA ASP A 19 -11.20 12.42 10.87
C ASP A 19 -12.29 13.22 10.14
N ASP A 20 -11.93 14.36 9.53
CA ASP A 20 -12.86 15.19 8.76
C ASP A 20 -13.44 14.44 7.55
N TYR A 21 -14.55 14.89 6.98
CA TYR A 21 -15.27 14.19 5.89
C TYR A 21 -15.57 15.11 4.70
N PRO A 22 -15.98 14.58 3.53
CA PRO A 22 -16.28 15.40 2.36
C PRO A 22 -17.26 16.54 2.67
N GLY A 23 -16.86 17.77 2.36
CA GLY A 23 -17.62 18.99 2.64
C GLY A 23 -17.06 19.84 3.78
N GLN A 24 -16.06 19.36 4.52
CA GLN A 24 -15.27 20.16 5.45
C GLN A 24 -14.04 20.78 4.76
N GLU A 25 -13.55 21.90 5.29
CA GLU A 25 -12.50 22.72 4.66
C GLU A 25 -11.15 21.99 4.59
N ARG A 26 -10.81 21.17 5.60
CA ARG A 26 -9.54 20.47 5.71
C ARG A 26 -9.75 18.96 5.73
N HIS A 27 -10.17 18.41 4.61
CA HIS A 27 -10.37 16.98 4.43
C HIS A 27 -9.40 16.44 3.37
N LEU A 28 -8.73 15.31 3.66
CA LEU A 28 -7.90 14.61 2.67
C LEU A 28 -8.76 13.75 1.74
N SER A 29 -9.40 12.71 2.28
CA SER A 29 -10.19 11.71 1.55
C SER A 29 -10.88 10.76 2.54
N GLU A 30 -11.96 10.11 2.10
CA GLU A 30 -12.62 9.01 2.84
C GLU A 30 -11.72 7.76 2.94
N ILE A 31 -10.69 7.69 2.10
CA ILE A 31 -9.69 6.63 2.09
C ILE A 31 -8.32 7.23 1.85
N PHE A 32 -7.34 6.95 2.68
CA PHE A 32 -5.93 7.27 2.42
C PHE A 32 -5.01 6.42 3.27
N CYS A 33 -3.74 6.30 2.87
CA CYS A 33 -2.69 5.78 3.75
C CYS A 33 -1.54 6.77 3.89
N LEU A 34 -1.05 6.92 5.11
CA LEU A 34 0.20 7.60 5.43
C LEU A 34 1.19 6.59 5.98
N THR A 35 2.36 6.47 5.36
CA THR A 35 3.42 5.55 5.77
C THR A 35 4.70 6.33 6.06
N PHE A 36 5.23 6.17 7.27
CA PHE A 36 6.40 6.84 7.79
C PHE A 36 7.54 5.84 7.80
N VAL A 37 8.67 6.17 7.16
CA VAL A 37 9.85 5.30 7.09
C VAL A 37 11.08 6.05 7.56
N LYS A 38 11.74 5.52 8.59
CA LYS A 38 12.87 6.16 9.25
C LYS A 38 14.15 5.99 8.43
N ASP A 39 14.91 7.08 8.29
CA ASP A 39 16.23 7.15 7.66
C ASP A 39 16.29 6.66 6.19
N VAL A 40 15.16 6.59 5.49
CA VAL A 40 15.08 6.17 4.08
C VAL A 40 14.80 7.36 3.15
N GLY A 41 15.54 7.48 2.04
CA GLY A 41 15.38 8.48 0.97
C GLY A 41 13.98 8.52 0.35
N ILE A 42 13.56 9.66 -0.22
CA ILE A 42 12.30 9.74 -0.99
C ILE A 42 12.34 8.79 -2.20
N ASP A 43 13.40 8.89 -3.02
CA ASP A 43 13.53 8.03 -4.20
C ASP A 43 13.59 6.54 -3.81
N GLU A 44 14.27 6.25 -2.70
CA GLU A 44 14.43 4.89 -2.20
C GLU A 44 13.12 4.33 -1.65
N VAL A 45 12.33 5.09 -0.88
CA VAL A 45 11.04 4.60 -0.36
C VAL A 45 10.06 4.32 -1.50
N LEU A 46 9.98 5.21 -2.49
CA LEU A 46 9.14 5.02 -3.67
C LEU A 46 9.60 3.78 -4.46
N ARG A 47 10.90 3.57 -4.61
CA ARG A 47 11.46 2.36 -5.23
C ARG A 47 11.10 1.09 -4.46
N LEU A 48 11.20 1.11 -3.13
CA LEU A 48 10.87 -0.04 -2.27
C LEU A 48 9.38 -0.43 -2.36
N MET A 49 8.49 0.54 -2.59
CA MET A 49 7.07 0.29 -2.85
C MET A 49 6.79 -0.31 -4.23
N GLY A 50 7.77 -0.32 -5.13
CA GLY A 50 7.61 -0.74 -6.53
C GLY A 50 7.35 0.43 -7.50
N GLY A 51 7.84 1.62 -7.16
CA GLY A 51 7.68 2.84 -7.96
C GLY A 51 8.38 2.79 -9.32
N PHE A 52 7.77 3.43 -10.31
CA PHE A 52 8.28 3.53 -11.68
C PHE A 52 9.02 4.85 -11.87
N ALA A 53 10.34 4.76 -12.07
CA ALA A 53 11.21 5.92 -12.18
C ALA A 53 10.86 6.86 -13.35
N ASP A 54 10.31 6.32 -14.44
CA ASP A 54 9.84 7.08 -15.60
C ASP A 54 8.55 7.89 -15.32
N THR A 55 7.91 7.67 -14.18
CA THR A 55 6.69 8.39 -13.76
C THR A 55 6.91 9.40 -12.64
N THR A 56 8.15 9.51 -12.17
CA THR A 56 8.51 10.43 -11.09
C THR A 56 8.24 11.88 -11.51
N ALA A 57 7.42 12.57 -10.74
CA ALA A 57 7.11 13.98 -10.95
C ALA A 57 6.72 14.66 -9.63
N ILE A 58 6.65 15.99 -9.65
CA ILE A 58 6.06 16.77 -8.56
C ILE A 58 4.57 16.92 -8.84
N ARG A 59 3.70 16.51 -7.91
CA ARG A 59 2.23 16.60 -8.01
C ARG A 59 1.64 17.15 -6.72
N ALA A 60 0.55 17.90 -6.82
CA ALA A 60 -0.22 18.31 -5.65
C ALA A 60 -1.44 17.39 -5.49
N ALA A 61 -1.79 17.02 -4.26
CA ALA A 61 -2.93 16.12 -4.01
C ALA A 61 -4.27 16.77 -4.34
N ALA A 62 -4.35 18.10 -4.19
CA ALA A 62 -5.56 18.89 -4.41
C ALA A 62 -5.88 19.12 -5.91
N GLU A 63 -5.01 18.69 -6.83
CA GLU A 63 -5.36 18.69 -8.25
C GLU A 63 -6.36 17.55 -8.49
N ASP A 64 -7.56 17.87 -8.99
CA ASP A 64 -8.68 16.94 -9.25
C ASP A 64 -8.23 15.64 -9.93
N ASP A 65 -7.17 15.67 -10.73
CA ASP A 65 -6.52 14.51 -11.32
C ASP A 65 -6.11 13.47 -10.26
N ALA A 66 -5.30 13.83 -9.25
CA ALA A 66 -4.72 12.87 -8.29
C ALA A 66 -5.77 12.07 -7.49
N MET A 67 -6.97 12.64 -7.28
CA MET A 67 -8.06 12.02 -6.54
C MET A 67 -9.14 11.39 -7.43
N SER A 68 -9.23 11.72 -8.73
CA SER A 68 -10.25 11.20 -9.66
C SER A 68 -9.83 10.00 -10.51
N HIS A 69 -8.56 9.57 -10.42
CA HIS A 69 -7.92 8.56 -11.28
C HIS A 69 -8.38 7.10 -11.09
N HIS A 70 -9.36 6.81 -10.24
CA HIS A 70 -9.89 5.44 -10.09
C HIS A 70 -10.65 4.92 -11.34
N SER A 71 -10.85 5.78 -12.35
CA SER A 71 -11.67 5.46 -13.52
C SER A 71 -10.91 5.02 -14.78
N GLU A 72 -9.57 5.17 -14.86
CA GLU A 72 -8.82 4.97 -16.12
C GLU A 72 -7.77 3.85 -16.11
N GLY A 73 -7.88 2.87 -15.18
CA GLY A 73 -6.95 1.73 -15.12
C GLY A 73 -5.49 2.11 -14.90
N MET A 74 -5.27 3.29 -14.30
CA MET A 74 -3.98 3.79 -13.90
C MET A 74 -3.41 2.96 -12.75
N LEU A 75 -2.09 2.93 -12.66
CA LEU A 75 -1.36 2.31 -11.55
C LEU A 75 -1.45 3.20 -10.31
N GLU A 76 -1.21 2.61 -9.14
CA GLU A 76 -1.32 3.30 -7.85
C GLU A 76 -0.38 4.51 -7.79
N LEU A 77 -0.74 5.54 -7.03
CA LEU A 77 0.06 6.75 -6.87
C LEU A 77 0.55 6.86 -5.43
N ALA A 78 1.86 7.05 -5.26
CA ALA A 78 2.48 7.38 -3.99
C ALA A 78 3.16 8.76 -4.09
N MET A 79 2.98 9.59 -3.07
CA MET A 79 3.56 10.93 -2.97
C MET A 79 4.34 11.02 -1.68
N ALA A 80 5.52 11.64 -1.68
CA ALA A 80 6.44 11.57 -0.56
C ALA A 80 7.04 12.92 -0.19
N ALA A 81 7.22 13.11 1.11
CA ALA A 81 7.86 14.28 1.71
C ALA A 81 8.90 13.82 2.74
N ARG A 82 9.93 14.65 2.93
CA ARG A 82 10.88 14.47 4.02
C ARG A 82 10.45 15.29 5.23
N LEU A 83 10.31 14.64 6.39
CA LEU A 83 10.09 15.26 7.69
C LEU A 83 11.22 14.81 8.64
N ASP A 84 12.23 15.66 8.81
CA ASP A 84 13.42 15.36 9.62
C ASP A 84 14.10 14.02 9.22
N SER A 85 14.20 13.04 10.13
CA SER A 85 14.75 11.71 9.86
C SER A 85 13.75 10.76 9.19
N TRP A 86 12.49 11.15 9.04
CA TRP A 86 11.43 10.31 8.48
C TRP A 86 11.03 10.74 7.07
N THR A 87 10.83 9.79 6.18
CA THR A 87 10.09 10.04 4.94
C THR A 87 8.65 9.62 5.13
N VAL A 88 7.72 10.52 4.84
CA VAL A 88 6.29 10.25 4.85
C VAL A 88 5.83 10.02 3.43
N VAL A 89 5.15 8.91 3.20
CA VAL A 89 4.48 8.58 1.95
C VAL A 89 2.98 8.71 2.16
N PHE A 90 2.33 9.44 1.27
CA PHE A 90 0.90 9.58 1.17
C PHE A 90 0.39 8.84 -0.07
N GLU A 91 -0.52 7.90 0.16
CA GLU A 91 -1.29 7.19 -0.86
C GLU A 91 -2.74 7.68 -0.81
N PRO A 92 -3.20 8.48 -1.79
CA PRO A 92 -4.55 9.04 -1.81
C PRO A 92 -5.70 8.02 -1.78
N TYR A 93 -5.44 6.76 -2.09
CA TYR A 93 -6.43 5.68 -2.03
C TYR A 93 -6.09 4.61 -0.99
N GLY A 94 -4.92 4.71 -0.35
CA GLY A 94 -4.54 3.92 0.81
C GLY A 94 -4.46 2.40 0.67
N PHE A 95 -4.44 1.84 -0.55
CA PHE A 95 -4.56 0.38 -0.70
C PHE A 95 -3.35 -0.44 -0.25
N TRP A 96 -2.15 0.13 -0.21
CA TRP A 96 -0.94 -0.68 -0.11
C TRP A 96 -0.01 -0.33 1.05
N GLY A 97 0.03 0.92 1.49
CA GLY A 97 0.95 1.38 2.53
C GLY A 97 1.01 0.48 3.76
N SER A 98 -0.14 0.19 4.36
CA SER A 98 -0.25 -0.70 5.53
C SER A 98 0.29 -2.11 5.27
N SER A 99 0.00 -2.68 4.10
CA SER A 99 0.50 -4.00 3.69
C SER A 99 2.01 -4.03 3.42
N LEU A 100 2.59 -2.86 3.11
CA LEU A 100 4.01 -2.70 2.82
C LEU A 100 4.84 -2.30 4.05
N THR A 101 4.22 -1.92 5.17
CA THR A 101 4.90 -1.45 6.39
C THR A 101 6.03 -2.39 6.86
N PRO A 102 5.85 -3.72 6.93
CA PRO A 102 6.97 -4.62 7.27
C PRO A 102 8.11 -4.53 6.24
N ILE A 103 7.82 -4.50 4.95
CA ILE A 103 8.85 -4.41 3.90
C ILE A 103 9.62 -3.10 3.99
N LEU A 104 8.93 -1.99 4.22
CA LEU A 104 9.53 -0.66 4.33
C LEU A 104 10.34 -0.49 5.63
N SER A 105 10.03 -1.26 6.67
CA SER A 105 10.80 -1.25 7.92
C SER A 105 12.12 -2.03 7.88
N ARG A 106 12.46 -2.77 6.80
CA ARG A 106 13.68 -3.59 6.77
C ARG A 106 14.94 -2.75 6.98
N GLY A 107 15.76 -3.12 7.98
CA GLY A 107 16.93 -2.36 8.39
C GLY A 107 16.63 -1.04 9.12
N THR A 108 15.36 -0.77 9.46
CA THR A 108 14.91 0.49 10.09
C THR A 108 13.58 0.29 10.83
N GLU A 109 12.78 1.36 10.94
CA GLU A 109 11.44 1.39 11.54
C GLU A 109 10.45 1.99 10.54
N ALA A 110 9.22 1.49 10.53
CA ALA A 110 8.12 2.08 9.78
C ALA A 110 6.81 2.07 10.57
N ALA A 111 5.97 3.08 10.37
CA ALA A 111 4.61 3.14 10.88
C ALA A 111 3.66 3.53 9.76
N SER A 112 2.44 2.99 9.74
CA SER A 112 1.43 3.38 8.76
C SER A 112 0.07 3.58 9.40
N LEU A 113 -0.67 4.56 8.89
CA LEU A 113 -2.07 4.79 9.17
C LEU A 113 -2.87 4.69 7.88
N LEU A 114 -3.76 3.70 7.80
CA LEU A 114 -4.79 3.58 6.78
C LEU A 114 -6.12 4.06 7.35
N ARG A 115 -6.68 5.11 6.75
CA ARG A 115 -8.10 5.44 6.88
C ARG A 115 -8.86 4.78 5.74
N HIS A 116 -9.98 4.13 6.07
CA HIS A 116 -10.86 3.55 5.07
C HIS A 116 -12.31 3.52 5.57
N ASP A 117 -13.15 4.46 5.15
CA ASP A 117 -14.52 4.60 5.69
C ASP A 117 -15.47 3.44 5.32
N TYR A 118 -15.08 2.64 4.32
CA TYR A 118 -15.89 1.51 3.80
C TYR A 118 -15.33 0.10 4.10
N ALA A 119 -14.22 0.00 4.83
CA ALA A 119 -13.53 -1.26 5.13
C ALA A 119 -12.76 -1.12 6.45
N ASN A 120 -11.80 -2.00 6.71
CA ASN A 120 -11.02 -1.95 7.94
C ASN A 120 -9.90 -0.91 7.84
N PRO A 121 -9.88 0.11 8.71
CA PRO A 121 -8.71 0.96 8.88
C PRO A 121 -7.62 0.21 9.65
N HIS A 122 -6.37 0.68 9.52
CA HIS A 122 -5.22 0.04 10.16
C HIS A 122 -4.24 1.07 10.71
N LEU A 123 -3.74 0.84 11.92
CA LEU A 123 -2.53 1.44 12.47
C LEU A 123 -1.52 0.32 12.66
N ASP A 124 -0.44 0.35 11.87
CA ASP A 124 0.62 -0.66 11.91
C ASP A 124 1.97 -0.03 12.25
N TYR A 125 2.77 -0.74 13.04
CA TYR A 125 4.14 -0.40 13.39
C TYR A 125 5.03 -1.62 13.20
N ALA A 126 6.11 -1.45 12.44
CA ALA A 126 7.04 -2.50 12.09
C ALA A 126 8.49 -2.06 12.31
N VAL A 127 9.33 -3.04 12.66
CA VAL A 127 10.77 -2.86 12.89
C VAL A 127 11.50 -3.99 12.20
N ASP A 128 12.50 -3.65 11.41
CA ASP A 128 13.40 -4.58 10.73
C ASP A 128 12.71 -5.74 9.98
N GLY A 129 11.62 -5.44 9.25
CA GLY A 129 10.92 -6.46 8.48
C GLY A 129 9.77 -7.15 9.21
N GLU A 130 9.61 -6.93 10.52
CA GLU A 130 8.59 -7.58 11.34
C GLU A 130 7.52 -6.61 11.79
N LEU A 131 6.25 -7.01 11.63
CA LEU A 131 5.13 -6.28 12.20
C LEU A 131 5.12 -6.45 13.72
N VAL A 132 5.44 -5.38 14.43
CA VAL A 132 5.54 -5.34 15.89
C VAL A 132 4.16 -5.22 16.51
N THR A 133 3.38 -4.22 16.08
CA THR A 133 2.01 -3.99 16.54
C THR A 133 1.15 -3.55 15.37
N GLY A 134 0.02 -4.19 15.17
CA GLY A 134 -1.03 -3.76 14.26
C GLY A 134 -2.38 -3.76 14.96
N LEU A 135 -3.27 -2.84 14.60
CA LEU A 135 -4.64 -2.75 15.12
C LEU A 135 -5.58 -2.02 14.16
N ASP A 136 -6.88 -2.24 14.36
CA ASP A 136 -7.92 -1.35 13.84
C ASP A 136 -8.07 -0.18 14.83
N PRO A 137 -7.79 1.08 14.44
CA PRO A 137 -7.85 2.21 15.36
C PRO A 137 -9.26 2.50 15.89
N THR A 138 -10.30 1.98 15.24
CA THR A 138 -11.69 2.04 15.72
C THR A 138 -11.89 1.08 16.90
N PHE A 139 -11.18 -0.05 16.91
CA PHE A 139 -11.26 -1.11 17.92
C PHE A 139 -9.87 -1.45 18.48
N PRO A 140 -9.26 -0.50 19.23
CA PRO A 140 -7.85 -0.56 19.60
C PRO A 140 -7.53 -1.66 20.62
N ASP A 141 -8.54 -2.30 21.21
CA ASP A 141 -8.42 -3.47 22.09
C ASP A 141 -7.92 -4.71 21.34
N MET A 142 -8.22 -4.82 20.05
CA MET A 142 -7.84 -5.92 19.18
C MET A 142 -6.51 -5.64 18.46
N ARG A 143 -5.41 -6.09 19.07
CA ARG A 143 -4.04 -5.89 18.57
C ARG A 143 -3.40 -7.21 18.13
N TYR A 144 -2.56 -7.16 17.10
CA TYR A 144 -1.79 -8.29 16.56
C TYR A 144 -0.33 -7.88 16.29
N GLY A 145 0.52 -8.82 15.90
CA GLY A 145 1.97 -8.61 15.67
C GLY A 145 2.86 -9.43 16.59
N THR A 146 4.18 -9.24 16.51
CA THR A 146 5.16 -9.95 17.35
C THR A 146 5.16 -9.44 18.79
N GLU A 147 4.81 -8.17 19.01
CA GLU A 147 4.64 -7.56 20.33
C GLU A 147 3.34 -6.71 20.36
N PRO A 148 2.15 -7.34 20.38
CA PRO A 148 0.87 -6.63 20.20
C PRO A 148 0.58 -5.51 21.21
N THR A 149 1.19 -5.55 22.39
CA THR A 149 0.98 -4.55 23.47
C THR A 149 2.11 -3.52 23.56
N ARG A 150 3.06 -3.50 22.62
CA ARG A 150 4.23 -2.60 22.70
C ARG A 150 3.83 -1.12 22.63
N LEU A 151 2.76 -0.80 21.90
CA LEU A 151 2.25 0.56 21.78
C LEU A 151 1.25 0.97 22.87
N ASP A 152 0.89 0.08 23.81
CA ASP A 152 -0.09 0.35 24.87
C ASP A 152 0.12 1.67 25.63
N PRO A 153 1.34 2.04 26.06
CA PRO A 153 1.56 3.33 26.72
C PRO A 153 1.25 4.52 25.81
N LEU A 154 1.67 4.46 24.54
CA LEU A 154 1.48 5.52 23.57
C LEU A 154 0.03 5.65 23.13
N LEU A 155 -0.69 4.52 23.00
CA LEU A 155 -2.12 4.51 22.73
C LEU A 155 -2.89 5.23 23.85
N ARG A 156 -2.59 4.91 25.12
CA ARG A 156 -3.22 5.59 26.26
C ARG A 156 -2.86 7.07 26.33
N GLU A 157 -1.61 7.42 26.04
CA GLU A 157 -1.15 8.80 25.98
C GLU A 157 -1.84 9.61 24.87
N ALA A 158 -2.13 8.98 23.73
CA ALA A 158 -2.91 9.56 22.64
C ALA A 158 -4.43 9.59 22.91
N GLY A 159 -4.87 9.09 24.07
CA GLY A 159 -6.27 9.13 24.50
C GLY A 159 -7.14 7.96 24.03
N PHE A 160 -6.55 6.86 23.55
CA PHE A 160 -7.31 5.64 23.31
C PHE A 160 -7.72 4.97 24.63
N ASP A 161 -8.98 4.53 24.69
CA ASP A 161 -9.42 3.57 25.70
C ASP A 161 -9.06 2.16 25.20
N LEU A 162 -8.38 1.34 26.02
CA LEU A 162 -7.97 -0.01 25.60
C LEU A 162 -8.88 -1.10 26.17
N SER A 163 -10.00 -0.73 26.79
CA SER A 163 -11.07 -1.64 27.16
C SER A 163 -11.95 -2.01 25.95
N GLU A 164 -12.56 -3.18 26.01
CA GLU A 164 -13.45 -3.69 24.95
C GLU A 164 -14.64 -2.73 24.75
N SER A 165 -14.82 -2.25 23.52
CA SER A 165 -15.90 -1.32 23.15
C SER A 165 -16.64 -1.84 21.93
N GLU A 166 -17.97 -1.97 22.05
CA GLU A 166 -18.83 -2.33 20.93
C GLU A 166 -19.07 -1.18 19.94
N ASN A 167 -18.86 0.07 20.37
CA ASN A 167 -19.25 1.27 19.60
C ASN A 167 -18.08 1.94 18.88
N GLY A 168 -16.89 1.34 18.91
CA GLY A 168 -15.68 1.94 18.36
C GLY A 168 -15.21 3.16 19.16
N GLN A 169 -14.21 3.88 18.63
CA GLN A 169 -13.68 5.11 19.24
C GLN A 169 -13.86 6.31 18.34
N ASP A 170 -14.26 7.43 18.93
CA ASP A 170 -14.29 8.73 18.26
C ASP A 170 -12.86 9.22 17.99
N ARG A 171 -12.69 9.96 16.88
CA ARG A 171 -11.42 10.57 16.47
C ARG A 171 -10.26 9.58 16.34
N ALA A 172 -10.57 8.37 15.89
CA ALA A 172 -9.61 7.27 15.79
C ALA A 172 -8.39 7.64 14.92
N PHE A 173 -8.57 8.44 13.87
CA PHE A 173 -7.49 8.79 12.96
C PHE A 173 -6.59 9.91 13.50
N SER A 174 -7.17 10.95 14.10
CA SER A 174 -6.39 12.00 14.80
C SER A 174 -5.55 11.41 15.92
N ARG A 175 -6.15 10.51 16.73
CA ARG A 175 -5.42 9.81 17.80
C ARG A 175 -4.32 8.90 17.26
N SER A 176 -4.56 8.23 16.13
CA SER A 176 -3.53 7.41 15.48
C SER A 176 -2.35 8.25 14.98
N LEU A 177 -2.60 9.43 14.40
CA LEU A 177 -1.54 10.37 14.03
C LEU A 177 -0.77 10.86 15.25
N ARG A 178 -1.45 11.08 16.39
CA ARG A 178 -0.77 11.38 17.65
C ARG A 178 0.14 10.23 18.11
N VAL A 179 -0.29 8.97 18.00
CA VAL A 179 0.57 7.81 18.30
C VAL A 179 1.80 7.79 17.40
N ILE A 180 1.61 8.03 16.09
CA ILE A 180 2.72 8.12 15.13
C ILE A 180 3.66 9.28 15.50
N GLN A 181 3.14 10.44 15.87
CA GLN A 181 3.95 11.56 16.35
C GLN A 181 4.76 11.19 17.60
N LEU A 182 4.18 10.45 18.55
CA LEU A 182 4.89 9.97 19.74
C LEU A 182 6.00 8.95 19.41
N ILE A 183 5.82 8.13 18.37
CA ILE A 183 6.83 7.18 17.87
C ILE A 183 7.97 7.92 17.15
N THR A 184 7.60 8.83 16.26
CA THR A 184 8.49 9.37 15.22
C THR A 184 9.11 10.72 15.59
N GLY A 185 8.44 11.50 16.44
CA GLY A 185 8.74 12.90 16.72
C GLY A 185 8.30 13.86 15.61
N VAL A 186 7.60 13.41 14.57
CA VAL A 186 7.18 14.24 13.43
C VAL A 186 5.66 14.34 13.31
N SER A 187 5.18 15.49 12.82
CA SER A 187 3.76 15.76 12.56
C SER A 187 3.60 16.20 11.10
N PRO A 188 2.95 15.40 10.23
CA PRO A 188 2.59 15.91 8.91
C PRO A 188 1.44 16.91 9.06
N THR A 189 1.53 18.04 8.36
CA THR A 189 0.40 18.98 8.28
C THR A 189 -0.45 18.70 7.05
N TYR A 190 -1.71 19.12 7.10
CA TYR A 190 -2.62 19.07 5.95
C TYR A 190 -2.01 19.74 4.71
N GLU A 191 -1.40 20.92 4.87
CA GLU A 191 -0.80 21.69 3.77
C GLU A 191 0.43 20.99 3.18
N GLN A 192 1.20 20.27 3.99
CA GLN A 192 2.33 19.47 3.49
C GLN A 192 1.84 18.30 2.63
N LEU A 193 0.76 17.63 3.05
CA LEU A 193 0.21 16.48 2.33
C LEU A 193 -0.57 16.86 1.07
N THR A 194 -1.16 18.05 1.04
CA THR A 194 -1.95 18.55 -0.09
C THR A 194 -1.16 19.42 -1.06
N GLY A 195 0.00 19.93 -0.64
CA GLY A 195 0.92 20.69 -1.47
C GLY A 195 1.70 19.83 -2.48
N PRO A 196 2.62 20.45 -3.23
CA PRO A 196 3.45 19.75 -4.21
C PRO A 196 4.43 18.76 -3.56
N LEU A 197 4.32 17.48 -3.92
CA LEU A 197 5.13 16.37 -3.41
C LEU A 197 5.80 15.61 -4.55
N ILE A 198 6.99 15.05 -4.29
CA ILE A 198 7.63 14.10 -5.21
C ILE A 198 6.77 12.84 -5.21
N SER A 199 6.41 12.36 -6.39
CA SER A 199 5.45 11.29 -6.54
C SER A 199 5.83 10.37 -7.68
N ALA A 200 5.43 9.10 -7.59
CA ALA A 200 5.60 8.11 -8.64
C ALA A 200 4.37 7.20 -8.68
N HIS A 201 4.03 6.72 -9.87
CA HIS A 201 3.16 5.58 -9.97
C HIS A 201 3.91 4.33 -9.50
N PHE A 202 3.22 3.38 -8.90
CA PHE A 202 3.82 2.15 -8.40
C PHE A 202 2.88 0.96 -8.55
N ASP A 203 3.45 -0.25 -8.43
CA ASP A 203 2.68 -1.47 -8.19
C ASP A 203 3.46 -2.37 -7.21
N PRO A 204 2.85 -2.82 -6.10
CA PRO A 204 3.50 -3.70 -5.12
C PRO A 204 3.99 -5.03 -5.69
N TRP A 205 3.54 -5.43 -6.89
CA TRP A 205 4.13 -6.56 -7.61
C TRP A 205 5.66 -6.40 -7.78
N PHE A 206 6.15 -5.17 -7.96
CA PHE A 206 7.58 -4.88 -8.07
C PHE A 206 8.30 -4.66 -6.74
N SER A 207 7.56 -4.65 -5.62
CA SER A 207 8.15 -4.60 -4.27
C SER A 207 8.65 -5.98 -3.82
N ALA A 208 9.40 -6.01 -2.72
CA ALA A 208 9.81 -7.24 -2.05
C ALA A 208 8.67 -7.92 -1.26
N ALA A 209 7.44 -7.39 -1.29
CA ALA A 209 6.30 -8.00 -0.60
C ALA A 209 6.08 -9.45 -1.06
N PRO A 210 5.73 -10.37 -0.14
CA PRO A 210 5.40 -11.74 -0.47
C PRO A 210 4.30 -11.81 -1.53
N LYS A 211 4.57 -12.53 -2.60
CA LYS A 211 3.59 -12.82 -3.64
C LYS A 211 2.71 -13.96 -3.14
N GLN A 212 1.40 -13.79 -3.29
CA GLN A 212 0.42 -14.77 -2.82
C GLN A 212 0.39 -15.98 -3.74
N LEU A 213 0.25 -17.16 -3.15
CA LEU A 213 0.03 -18.40 -3.90
C LEU A 213 -1.31 -18.30 -4.65
N PRO A 214 -1.34 -18.52 -5.97
CA PRO A 214 -2.59 -18.44 -6.72
C PRO A 214 -3.60 -19.48 -6.23
N HIS A 215 -4.89 -19.16 -6.29
CA HIS A 215 -5.93 -20.11 -5.91
C HIS A 215 -5.87 -21.39 -6.77
N GLY A 216 -6.02 -22.54 -6.10
CA GLY A 216 -6.01 -23.88 -6.73
C GLY A 216 -4.64 -24.29 -7.28
N VAL A 217 -3.55 -23.82 -6.65
CA VAL A 217 -2.18 -24.16 -7.00
C VAL A 217 -1.47 -24.61 -5.73
N ASP A 218 -0.83 -25.77 -5.77
CA ASP A 218 -0.15 -26.37 -4.61
C ASP A 218 1.38 -26.20 -4.71
N GLY A 219 1.82 -24.94 -4.67
CA GLY A 219 3.23 -24.55 -4.53
C GLY A 219 3.94 -24.15 -5.84
N PRO A 220 5.27 -23.94 -5.77
CA PRO A 220 6.08 -23.37 -6.84
C PRO A 220 5.99 -24.07 -8.19
N ALA A 221 6.00 -25.41 -8.17
CA ALA A 221 6.02 -26.22 -9.37
C ALA A 221 4.76 -26.08 -10.21
N GLU A 222 3.60 -26.02 -9.56
CA GLU A 222 2.31 -25.82 -10.20
C GLU A 222 2.11 -24.36 -10.60
N ALA A 223 2.60 -23.40 -9.81
CA ALA A 223 2.57 -21.98 -10.18
C ALA A 223 3.37 -21.72 -11.48
N LEU A 224 4.53 -22.36 -11.62
CA LEU A 224 5.33 -22.30 -12.84
C LEU A 224 4.60 -22.93 -14.04
N ALA A 225 3.98 -24.11 -13.85
CA ALA A 225 3.19 -24.76 -14.89
C ALA A 225 1.98 -23.91 -15.32
N LYS A 226 1.28 -23.29 -14.36
CA LYS A 226 0.17 -22.37 -14.60
C LYS A 226 0.62 -21.14 -15.36
N THR A 227 1.78 -20.59 -15.02
CA THR A 227 2.41 -19.47 -15.73
C THR A 227 2.65 -19.83 -17.20
N ARG A 228 3.31 -20.96 -17.49
CA ARG A 228 3.55 -21.44 -18.85
C ARG A 228 2.24 -21.59 -19.64
N ARG A 229 1.23 -22.26 -19.06
CA ARG A 229 -0.09 -22.43 -19.68
C ARG A 229 -0.76 -21.10 -20.01
N LEU A 230 -0.78 -20.15 -19.06
CA LEU A 230 -1.45 -18.86 -19.27
C LEU A 230 -0.72 -18.00 -20.31
N THR A 231 0.62 -18.05 -20.35
CA THR A 231 1.39 -17.37 -21.40
C THR A 231 1.08 -17.92 -22.78
N GLU A 232 0.85 -19.22 -22.93
CA GLU A 232 0.43 -19.84 -24.19
C GLU A 232 -0.99 -19.40 -24.59
N VAL A 233 -1.95 -19.51 -23.66
CA VAL A 233 -3.35 -19.09 -23.87
C VAL A 233 -3.46 -17.62 -24.29
N LEU A 234 -2.62 -16.76 -23.73
CA LEU A 234 -2.61 -15.32 -24.00
C LEU A 234 -1.73 -14.92 -25.20
N GLY A 235 -0.98 -15.85 -25.80
CA GLY A 235 -0.03 -15.57 -26.89
C GLY A 235 1.20 -14.76 -26.45
N LEU A 236 1.63 -14.91 -25.19
CA LEU A 236 2.71 -14.16 -24.54
C LEU A 236 4.02 -14.96 -24.39
N THR A 237 4.13 -16.15 -24.99
CA THR A 237 5.32 -17.02 -24.84
C THR A 237 6.61 -16.39 -25.37
N GLY A 238 6.52 -15.47 -26.34
CA GLY A 238 7.64 -14.73 -26.91
C GLY A 238 8.03 -13.46 -26.15
N THR A 239 7.49 -13.23 -24.96
CA THR A 239 7.78 -12.02 -24.17
C THR A 239 9.28 -11.98 -23.81
N PRO A 240 10.01 -10.90 -24.15
CA PRO A 240 11.39 -10.69 -23.73
C PRO A 240 11.63 -10.91 -22.24
N GLY A 241 12.70 -11.63 -21.89
CA GLY A 241 13.08 -11.97 -20.51
C GLY A 241 12.23 -13.07 -19.83
N LEU A 242 11.06 -13.41 -20.36
CA LEU A 242 10.17 -14.41 -19.73
C LEU A 242 10.78 -15.81 -19.71
N SER A 243 11.33 -16.28 -20.83
CA SER A 243 11.88 -17.64 -20.93
C SER A 243 13.07 -17.85 -20.00
N GLU A 244 13.94 -16.84 -19.89
CA GLU A 244 15.09 -16.83 -18.98
C GLU A 244 14.64 -16.83 -17.51
N ALA A 245 13.68 -15.96 -17.15
CA ALA A 245 13.14 -15.90 -15.80
C ALA A 245 12.50 -17.24 -15.36
N LEU A 246 11.73 -17.87 -16.25
CA LEU A 246 11.12 -19.18 -15.97
C LEU A 246 12.17 -20.29 -15.86
N ALA A 247 13.23 -20.25 -16.67
CA ALA A 247 14.32 -21.23 -16.59
C ALA A 247 15.12 -21.09 -15.29
N ALA A 248 15.41 -19.85 -14.88
CA ALA A 248 16.08 -19.57 -13.61
C ALA A 248 15.23 -20.07 -12.42
N ALA A 249 13.94 -19.75 -12.38
CA ALA A 249 13.02 -20.22 -11.34
C ALA A 249 12.92 -21.76 -11.30
N GLU A 250 12.93 -22.43 -12.46
CA GLU A 250 12.93 -23.90 -12.56
C GLU A 250 14.23 -24.52 -12.02
N SER A 251 15.34 -23.80 -12.08
CA SER A 251 16.64 -24.22 -11.56
C SER A 251 16.85 -23.91 -10.07
N GLY A 252 15.82 -23.43 -9.36
CA GLY A 252 15.93 -23.07 -7.94
C GLY A 252 16.43 -21.65 -7.67
N GLN A 253 16.57 -20.82 -8.71
CA GLN A 253 17.06 -19.45 -8.57
C GLN A 253 15.90 -18.47 -8.40
N GLN A 254 15.98 -17.63 -7.35
CA GLN A 254 15.04 -16.53 -7.18
C GLN A 254 15.31 -15.45 -8.23
N VAL A 255 14.25 -14.95 -8.87
CA VAL A 255 14.35 -13.93 -9.91
C VAL A 255 13.70 -12.64 -9.43
N VAL A 256 14.45 -11.55 -9.46
CA VAL A 256 13.93 -10.21 -9.21
C VAL A 256 13.66 -9.54 -10.54
N VAL A 257 12.39 -9.21 -10.81
CA VAL A 257 11.98 -8.45 -11.99
C VAL A 257 11.84 -6.99 -11.58
N THR A 258 12.71 -6.13 -12.10
CA THR A 258 12.60 -4.68 -11.87
C THR A 258 11.64 -4.06 -12.88
N PRO A 259 10.98 -2.93 -12.56
CA PRO A 259 10.07 -2.28 -13.49
C PRO A 259 10.71 -1.89 -14.83
N ASP A 260 12.01 -1.58 -14.83
CA ASP A 260 12.73 -1.12 -16.02
C ASP A 260 13.28 -2.27 -16.88
N SER A 261 13.28 -3.50 -16.36
CA SER A 261 13.71 -4.68 -17.14
C SER A 261 12.73 -4.98 -18.28
N ASP A 262 13.20 -5.63 -19.34
CA ASP A 262 12.36 -6.01 -20.48
C ASP A 262 11.09 -6.77 -20.05
N LEU A 263 11.24 -7.78 -19.19
CA LEU A 263 10.10 -8.50 -18.62
C LEU A 263 9.24 -7.61 -17.72
N GLY A 264 9.85 -6.72 -16.94
CA GLY A 264 9.16 -5.80 -16.05
C GLY A 264 8.23 -4.83 -16.78
N GLN A 265 8.67 -4.27 -17.92
CA GLN A 265 7.83 -3.39 -18.74
C GLN A 265 6.58 -4.12 -19.25
N HIS A 266 6.72 -5.40 -19.63
CA HIS A 266 5.59 -6.22 -20.04
C HIS A 266 4.66 -6.56 -18.87
N VAL A 267 5.21 -6.92 -17.71
CA VAL A 267 4.41 -7.17 -16.50
C VAL A 267 3.64 -5.91 -16.10
N ARG A 268 4.27 -4.74 -16.15
CA ARG A 268 3.62 -3.45 -15.90
C ARG A 268 2.45 -3.22 -16.86
N ALA A 269 2.62 -3.49 -18.15
CA ALA A 269 1.53 -3.40 -19.12
C ALA A 269 0.38 -4.38 -18.82
N TRP A 270 0.68 -5.61 -18.36
CA TRP A 270 -0.34 -6.58 -17.96
C TRP A 270 -1.11 -6.13 -16.71
N LEU A 271 -0.44 -5.50 -15.74
CA LEU A 271 -1.05 -4.97 -14.53
C LEU A 271 -1.99 -3.79 -14.84
N VAL A 272 -1.58 -2.87 -15.72
CA VAL A 272 -2.44 -1.79 -16.24
C VAL A 272 -3.70 -2.38 -16.91
N GLU A 273 -3.53 -3.39 -17.77
CA GLU A 273 -4.67 -4.06 -18.42
C GLU A 273 -5.61 -4.71 -17.39
N CYS A 274 -5.06 -5.28 -16.31
CA CYS A 274 -5.85 -5.85 -15.22
C CYS A 274 -6.69 -4.82 -14.46
N ASN A 275 -6.20 -3.58 -14.34
CA ASN A 275 -6.88 -2.50 -13.64
C ASN A 275 -7.98 -1.85 -14.50
N LEU A 276 -7.76 -1.68 -15.81
CA LEU A 276 -8.80 -1.26 -16.77
C LEU A 276 -10.03 -2.18 -16.77
N GLY A 277 -9.86 -3.45 -16.39
CA GLY A 277 -10.96 -4.41 -16.26
C GLY A 277 -11.92 -4.15 -15.08
N ARG A 278 -11.49 -3.41 -14.05
CA ARG A 278 -12.27 -3.19 -12.82
C ARG A 278 -13.38 -2.14 -12.99
N SER A 279 -13.20 -1.17 -13.89
CA SER A 279 -14.09 0.00 -14.03
C SER A 279 -15.31 -0.20 -14.94
N ALA A 280 -15.47 -1.37 -15.58
CA ALA A 280 -16.57 -1.62 -16.51
C ALA A 280 -17.82 -2.22 -15.83
N SER A 281 -18.56 -1.35 -15.13
CA SER A 281 -19.91 -1.61 -14.65
C SER A 281 -20.93 -1.07 -15.64
N SER A 282 -21.40 -1.89 -16.58
CA SER A 282 -22.68 -1.68 -17.25
C SER A 282 -23.22 -3.02 -17.81
N SER A 283 -24.49 -2.99 -18.24
CA SER A 283 -25.42 -4.07 -18.60
C SER A 283 -24.87 -5.27 -19.40
N TRP A 284 -25.67 -6.34 -19.49
CA TRP A 284 -25.40 -7.61 -20.20
C TRP A 284 -24.25 -7.55 -21.22
N PRO A 285 -23.14 -8.25 -20.95
CA PRO A 285 -21.92 -8.08 -21.74
C PRO A 285 -22.13 -8.57 -23.17
N THR A 286 -21.64 -7.79 -24.11
CA THR A 286 -21.39 -8.23 -25.48
C THR A 286 -20.35 -9.36 -25.48
N ARG A 287 -20.35 -10.20 -26.50
CA ARG A 287 -19.34 -11.26 -26.67
C ARG A 287 -17.89 -10.71 -26.66
N SER A 288 -17.69 -9.48 -27.14
CA SER A 288 -16.40 -8.78 -27.05
C SER A 288 -16.02 -8.42 -25.61
N GLU A 289 -17.00 -8.05 -24.78
CA GLU A 289 -16.77 -7.77 -23.36
C GLU A 289 -16.52 -9.04 -22.56
N GLU A 290 -17.17 -10.15 -22.91
CA GLU A 290 -16.88 -11.46 -22.32
C GLU A 290 -15.44 -11.90 -22.61
N ALA A 291 -15.00 -11.83 -23.87
CA ALA A 291 -13.62 -12.15 -24.25
C ALA A 291 -12.60 -11.25 -23.54
N ARG A 292 -12.92 -9.95 -23.39
CA ARG A 292 -12.08 -9.01 -22.62
C ARG A 292 -12.02 -9.38 -21.14
N ARG A 293 -13.15 -9.71 -20.52
CA ARG A 293 -13.22 -10.14 -19.11
C ARG A 293 -12.43 -11.42 -18.89
N GLU A 294 -12.54 -12.40 -19.79
CA GLU A 294 -11.77 -13.64 -19.74
C GLU A 294 -10.27 -13.36 -19.86
N ARG A 295 -9.88 -12.50 -20.81
CA ARG A 295 -8.48 -12.09 -20.98
C ARG A 295 -7.92 -11.42 -19.72
N VAL A 296 -8.64 -10.46 -19.13
CA VAL A 296 -8.24 -9.80 -17.88
C VAL A 296 -8.13 -10.80 -16.73
N ALA A 297 -9.08 -11.74 -16.62
CA ALA A 297 -9.02 -12.78 -15.59
C ALA A 297 -7.80 -13.69 -15.76
N ASN A 298 -7.46 -14.06 -16.99
CA ASN A 298 -6.26 -14.84 -17.31
C ASN A 298 -4.96 -14.07 -17.03
N LEU A 299 -4.91 -12.78 -17.38
CA LEU A 299 -3.75 -11.92 -17.08
C LEU A 299 -3.53 -11.75 -15.58
N ARG A 300 -4.61 -11.58 -14.80
CA ARG A 300 -4.53 -11.50 -13.34
C ARG A 300 -3.97 -12.78 -12.72
N GLN A 301 -4.44 -13.93 -13.19
CA GLN A 301 -3.89 -15.21 -12.76
C GLN A 301 -2.43 -15.40 -13.20
N LEU A 302 -2.07 -14.88 -14.37
CA LEU A 302 -0.71 -14.93 -14.89
C LEU A 302 0.24 -14.13 -14.00
N VAL A 303 -0.05 -12.86 -13.71
CA VAL A 303 0.84 -12.01 -12.90
C VAL A 303 1.00 -12.55 -11.47
N GLN A 304 -0.05 -13.14 -10.90
CA GLN A 304 0.01 -13.81 -9.59
C GLN A 304 0.91 -15.06 -9.64
N ALA A 305 0.68 -15.96 -10.60
CA ALA A 305 1.45 -17.19 -10.72
C ALA A 305 2.92 -16.94 -11.07
N LEU A 306 3.18 -15.97 -11.95
CA LEU A 306 4.53 -15.53 -12.31
C LEU A 306 5.22 -14.98 -11.06
N GLY A 307 4.63 -13.98 -10.39
CA GLY A 307 5.23 -13.38 -9.20
C GLY A 307 5.56 -14.42 -8.12
N TYR A 308 4.62 -15.32 -7.82
CA TYR A 308 4.84 -16.39 -6.84
C TYR A 308 5.99 -17.33 -7.24
N SER A 309 5.99 -17.81 -8.49
CA SER A 309 7.01 -18.76 -8.98
C SER A 309 8.41 -18.16 -9.06
N LEU A 310 8.54 -16.87 -9.36
CA LEU A 310 9.83 -16.18 -9.39
C LEU A 310 10.39 -15.90 -7.98
N GLN A 311 9.52 -15.65 -6.99
CA GLN A 311 9.93 -15.41 -5.61
C GLN A 311 10.20 -16.70 -4.83
N ASN A 312 9.50 -17.78 -5.15
CA ASN A 312 9.59 -19.07 -4.47
C ASN A 312 10.00 -20.14 -5.50
N PRO A 313 11.28 -20.22 -5.89
CA PRO A 313 11.72 -21.20 -6.88
C PRO A 313 11.70 -22.63 -6.31
N ARG A 314 11.77 -23.64 -7.19
CA ARG A 314 11.70 -25.06 -6.84
C ARG A 314 12.87 -25.54 -5.98
#